data_AF-A0A377ZVF9-F1
#
_entry.id   AF-A0A377ZVF9-F1
#
_cell.length_a   1.000
_cell.length_b   1.000
_cell.length_c   1.000
_cell.angle_alpha   90.00
_cell.angle_beta   90.00
_cell.angle_gamma   90.00
#
_symmetry.space_group_name_H-M   'P 1'
#
loop_
_entity.id
_entity.type
_entity.pdbx_description
1 polymer ?
#
loop_
_entity_poly.entity_id
_entity_poly.type
_entity_poly.pdbx_seq_one_letter_code
_entity_poly.pdbx_strand_id
1 'polypeptide(L)'
;MTTSRLHSLDIRLLRAFAVVAEENNISRAAQRLFISQPPLTRHIRHLEAQLGVTLFQRHSKGLILTDAGREVLEMIQPLLALQERTLAALSELAANSPQALRLGVTTAFEQGIFAAVEAALSEHTRALHITRHASPALAQQVRKGKLDAALVALPLNTEGLHLHPLPYHEPLIAALPASWPEAARPGLTLSALNHRPLFWFKRERNPGFFDYTRRIFDRAGYARRMWKSRPSMMCCWRVLRAAKA
;
A
#
# COMPACT_ATOMS: atom_id res chain seq x y z
N MET A 1 22.61 48.65 -2.88
CA MET A 1 22.54 47.91 -1.59
C MET A 1 21.25 47.08 -1.55
N THR A 2 21.26 45.88 -2.15
CA THR A 2 19.99 45.15 -2.39
C THR A 2 20.10 43.63 -2.25
N THR A 3 21.08 43.14 -1.47
CA THR A 3 21.42 41.71 -1.32
C THR A 3 21.22 41.19 0.11
N SER A 4 20.16 41.63 0.81
CA SER A 4 19.96 41.26 2.23
C SER A 4 18.63 40.54 2.54
N ARG A 5 17.55 40.71 1.75
CA ARG A 5 16.23 40.14 2.12
C ARG A 5 16.12 38.61 1.92
N LEU A 6 16.75 38.05 0.90
CA LEU A 6 16.67 36.61 0.58
C LEU A 6 17.56 35.72 1.47
N HIS A 7 18.55 36.30 2.18
CA HIS A 7 19.41 35.53 3.10
C HIS A 7 18.72 35.13 4.42
N SER A 8 17.43 35.46 4.61
CA SER A 8 16.71 35.28 5.89
C SER A 8 15.35 34.57 5.80
N LEU A 9 15.00 34.02 4.63
CA LEU A 9 13.71 33.34 4.44
C LEU A 9 13.72 32.00 5.20
N ASP A 10 13.09 31.97 6.37
CA ASP A 10 13.04 30.78 7.22
C ASP A 10 11.99 29.78 6.69
N ILE A 11 12.47 28.59 6.33
CA ILE A 11 11.64 27.49 5.82
C ILE A 11 10.55 27.05 6.81
N ARG A 12 10.72 27.29 8.11
CA ARG A 12 9.70 27.06 9.14
C ARG A 12 8.50 28.00 8.97
N LEU A 13 8.74 29.25 8.57
CA LEU A 13 7.68 30.22 8.30
C LEU A 13 6.92 29.85 7.03
N LEU A 14 7.64 29.40 5.99
CA LEU A 14 7.03 28.91 4.74
C LEU A 14 6.15 27.69 4.99
N ARG A 15 6.63 26.74 5.81
CA ARG A 15 5.86 25.57 6.24
C ARG A 15 4.64 25.95 7.06
N ALA A 16 4.79 26.90 8.00
CA ALA A 16 3.67 27.41 8.79
C ALA A 16 2.60 28.05 7.89
N PHE A 17 3.01 28.85 6.90
CA PHE A 17 2.13 29.43 5.91
C PHE A 17 1.40 28.37 5.08
N ALA A 18 2.11 27.38 4.53
CA ALA A 18 1.51 26.29 3.75
C ALA A 18 0.45 25.51 4.57
N VAL A 19 0.74 25.20 5.84
CA VAL A 19 -0.23 24.51 6.70
C VAL A 19 -1.45 25.38 7.00
N VAL A 20 -1.29 26.70 7.21
CA VAL A 20 -2.44 27.60 7.40
C VAL A 20 -3.29 27.71 6.13
N ALA A 21 -2.66 27.69 4.95
CA ALA A 21 -3.35 27.71 3.67
C ALA A 21 -4.19 26.44 3.43
N GLU A 22 -3.69 25.28 3.84
CA GLU A 22 -4.44 24.01 3.76
C GLU A 22 -5.62 23.97 4.72
N GLU A 23 -5.41 24.40 5.97
CA GLU A 23 -6.44 24.32 7.02
C GLU A 23 -7.50 25.43 6.94
N ASN A 24 -7.19 26.54 6.25
CA ASN A 24 -7.99 27.78 6.21
C ASN A 24 -8.40 28.30 7.61
N ASN A 25 -7.68 27.87 8.66
CA ASN A 25 -8.01 28.12 10.05
C ASN A 25 -6.73 28.04 10.91
N ILE A 26 -6.37 29.15 11.56
CA ILE A 26 -5.17 29.24 12.40
C ILE A 26 -5.21 28.24 13.56
N SER A 27 -6.34 28.02 14.20
CA SER A 27 -6.44 27.14 15.35
C SER A 27 -6.21 25.68 14.96
N ARG A 28 -6.76 25.23 13.82
CA ARG A 28 -6.52 23.88 13.28
C ARG A 28 -5.07 23.73 12.80
N ALA A 29 -4.52 24.74 12.13
CA ALA A 29 -3.12 24.75 11.72
C ALA A 29 -2.16 24.69 12.91
N ALA A 30 -2.47 25.39 14.01
CA ALA A 30 -1.68 25.35 15.23
C ALA A 30 -1.69 23.95 15.87
N GLN A 31 -2.86 23.30 15.92
CA GLN A 31 -2.99 21.91 16.39
C GLN A 31 -2.17 20.95 15.51
N ARG A 32 -2.24 21.08 14.18
CA ARG A 32 -1.48 20.25 13.24
C ARG A 32 0.03 20.44 13.35
N LEU A 33 0.47 21.65 13.71
CA LEU A 33 1.88 21.99 13.94
C LEU A 33 2.35 21.74 15.38
N PHE A 34 1.48 21.23 16.27
CA PHE A 34 1.76 21.01 17.69
C PHE A 34 2.27 22.25 18.43
N ILE A 35 1.72 23.42 18.10
CA ILE A 35 2.02 24.71 18.76
C ILE A 35 0.73 25.42 19.17
N SER A 36 0.84 26.46 19.99
CA SER A 36 -0.29 27.32 20.31
C SER A 36 -0.56 28.33 19.17
N GLN A 37 -1.76 28.92 19.16
CA GLN A 37 -2.18 29.90 18.15
C GLN A 37 -1.36 31.22 18.17
N PRO A 38 -0.97 31.81 19.31
CA PRO A 38 -0.19 33.05 19.34
C PRO A 38 1.14 33.01 18.57
N PRO A 39 2.02 31.98 18.72
CA PRO A 39 3.26 31.89 17.95
C PRO A 39 3.00 31.67 16.46
N LEU A 40 1.99 30.87 16.07
CA LEU A 40 1.65 30.68 14.67
C LEU A 40 1.22 32.00 14.00
N THR A 41 0.36 32.78 14.66
CA THR A 41 -0.06 34.09 14.16
C THR A 41 1.13 35.04 13.99
N ARG A 42 2.10 34.98 14.92
CA ARG A 42 3.32 35.79 14.86
C ARG A 42 4.22 35.35 13.71
N HIS A 43 4.35 34.05 13.45
CA HIS A 43 5.10 33.52 12.29
C HIS A 43 4.53 33.99 10.95
N ILE A 44 3.20 33.93 10.78
CA ILE A 44 2.55 34.39 9.54
C ILE A 44 2.78 35.90 9.32
N ARG A 45 2.57 36.72 10.35
CA ARG A 45 2.82 38.17 10.25
C ARG A 45 4.28 38.49 9.97
N HIS A 46 5.19 37.72 10.55
CA HIS A 46 6.62 37.89 10.30
C HIS A 46 6.97 37.57 8.85
N LEU A 47 6.41 36.49 8.29
CA LEU A 47 6.58 36.15 6.88
C LEU A 47 6.01 37.23 5.95
N GLU A 48 4.80 37.71 6.22
CA GLU A 48 4.17 38.81 5.47
C GLU A 48 5.05 40.08 5.48
N ALA A 49 5.65 40.41 6.63
CA ALA A 49 6.56 41.55 6.74
C ALA A 49 7.87 41.34 5.97
N GLN A 50 8.42 40.12 5.95
CA GLN A 50 9.63 39.79 5.19
C GLN A 50 9.39 39.86 3.67
N LEU A 51 8.23 39.36 3.22
CA LEU A 51 7.86 39.34 1.81
C LEU A 51 7.30 40.68 1.31
N GLY A 52 6.77 41.51 2.21
CA GLY A 52 6.11 42.77 1.87
C GLY A 52 4.72 42.60 1.26
N VAL A 53 4.08 41.43 1.44
CA VAL A 53 2.75 41.12 0.93
C VAL A 53 1.86 40.56 2.03
N THR A 54 0.55 40.78 1.92
CA THR A 54 -0.45 40.13 2.78
C THR A 54 -0.83 38.79 2.16
N LEU A 55 -0.67 37.69 2.90
CA LEU A 55 -0.88 36.32 2.42
C LEU A 55 -2.30 35.84 2.71
N PHE A 56 -2.90 36.31 3.82
CA PHE A 56 -4.26 35.94 4.21
C PHE A 56 -5.15 37.15 4.46
N GLN A 57 -6.42 37.01 4.14
CA GLN A 57 -7.48 37.92 4.56
C GLN A 57 -8.45 37.22 5.50
N ARG A 58 -8.97 37.96 6.49
CA ARG A 58 -9.98 37.46 7.41
C ARG A 58 -11.33 37.39 6.72
N HIS A 59 -12.04 36.29 6.95
CA HIS A 59 -13.40 36.07 6.45
C HIS A 59 -14.27 35.50 7.57
N SER A 60 -15.59 35.58 7.42
CA SER A 60 -16.57 35.12 8.43
C SER A 60 -16.44 33.64 8.82
N LYS A 61 -15.83 32.82 7.95
CA LYS A 61 -15.63 31.37 8.13
C LYS A 61 -14.18 30.96 8.41
N GLY A 62 -13.23 31.91 8.51
CA GLY A 62 -11.82 31.59 8.71
C GLY A 62 -10.87 32.53 7.95
N LEU A 63 -9.81 31.95 7.39
CA LEU A 63 -8.85 32.65 6.55
C LEU A 63 -9.00 32.23 5.09
N ILE A 64 -8.75 33.16 4.19
CA ILE A 64 -8.69 32.92 2.75
C ILE A 64 -7.37 33.48 2.23
N LEU A 65 -6.72 32.78 1.31
CA LEU A 65 -5.54 33.30 0.59
C LEU A 65 -5.90 34.52 -0.26
N THR A 66 -5.04 35.53 -0.22
CA THR A 66 -5.02 36.61 -1.20
C THR A 66 -4.49 36.10 -2.55
N ASP A 67 -4.55 36.91 -3.61
CA ASP A 67 -3.90 36.57 -4.89
C ASP A 67 -2.39 36.37 -4.71
N ALA A 68 -1.73 37.30 -4.01
CA ALA A 68 -0.32 37.18 -3.66
C ALA A 68 -0.04 35.91 -2.81
N GLY A 69 -0.95 35.57 -1.90
CA GLY A 69 -0.85 34.33 -1.11
C GLY A 69 -0.89 33.07 -1.97
N ARG A 70 -1.75 33.03 -3.00
CA ARG A 70 -1.78 31.91 -3.95
C ARG A 70 -0.48 31.78 -4.73
N GLU A 71 0.02 32.88 -5.29
CA GLU A 71 1.29 32.88 -6.04
C GLU A 71 2.46 32.44 -5.16
N VAL A 72 2.56 32.96 -3.94
CA VAL A 72 3.60 32.55 -2.98
C VAL A 72 3.49 31.07 -2.66
N LEU A 73 2.29 30.53 -2.44
CA LEU A 73 2.08 29.11 -2.17
C LEU A 73 2.59 28.25 -3.34
N GLU A 74 2.26 28.59 -4.57
CA GLU A 74 2.73 27.90 -5.77
C GLU A 74 4.26 27.93 -5.89
N MET A 75 4.89 29.06 -5.57
CA MET A 75 6.35 29.20 -5.60
C MET A 75 7.07 28.35 -4.54
N ILE A 76 6.50 28.19 -3.34
CA ILE A 76 7.19 27.52 -2.23
C ILE A 76 6.95 26.01 -2.15
N GLN A 77 5.86 25.51 -2.74
CA GLN A 77 5.52 24.08 -2.72
C GLN A 77 6.66 23.18 -3.24
N PRO A 78 7.31 23.47 -4.38
CA PRO A 78 8.46 22.70 -4.85
C PRO A 78 9.65 22.72 -3.88
N LEU A 79 9.87 23.84 -3.18
CA LEU A 79 10.97 24.00 -2.22
C LEU A 79 10.75 23.15 -0.96
N LEU A 80 9.53 23.13 -0.43
CA LEU A 80 9.17 22.27 0.71
C LEU A 80 9.26 20.79 0.34
N ALA A 81 8.83 20.43 -0.88
CA ALA A 81 8.95 19.06 -1.39
C ALA A 81 10.42 18.62 -1.55
N LEU A 82 11.29 19.51 -2.04
CA LEU A 82 12.72 19.23 -2.14
C LEU A 82 13.36 19.04 -0.76
N GLN A 83 13.02 19.88 0.22
CA GLN A 83 13.50 19.75 1.59
C GLN A 83 13.18 18.37 2.18
N GLU A 84 11.92 17.92 2.08
CA GLU A 84 11.50 16.61 2.59
C GLU A 84 12.27 15.47 1.90
N ARG A 85 12.45 15.54 0.57
CA ARG A 85 13.26 14.56 -0.18
C ARG A 85 14.71 14.53 0.29
N THR A 86 15.32 15.69 0.53
CA THR A 86 16.69 15.77 1.03
C THR A 86 16.82 15.19 2.43
N LEU A 87 15.88 15.47 3.34
CA LEU A 87 15.89 14.89 4.69
C LEU A 87 15.73 13.38 4.68
N ALA A 88 14.89 12.83 3.80
CA ALA A 88 14.77 11.39 3.59
C ALA A 88 16.09 10.79 3.10
N ALA A 89 16.70 11.35 2.05
CA ALA A 89 17.98 10.88 1.52
C ALA A 89 19.14 10.96 2.53
N LEU A 90 19.18 12.03 3.35
CA LEU A 90 20.18 12.15 4.42
C LEU A 90 19.95 11.14 5.55
N SER A 91 18.69 10.85 5.88
CA SER A 91 18.35 9.81 6.86
C SER A 91 18.75 8.43 6.36
N GLU A 92 18.54 8.14 5.06
CA GLU A 92 19.04 6.93 4.40
C GLU A 92 20.58 6.85 4.40
N LEU A 93 21.27 7.98 4.19
CA LEU A 93 22.72 8.04 4.28
C LEU A 93 23.23 7.75 5.71
N ALA A 94 22.57 8.32 6.72
CA ALA A 94 22.91 8.13 8.13
C ALA A 94 22.59 6.72 8.65
N ALA A 95 21.59 6.04 8.06
CA ALA A 95 21.15 4.70 8.45
C ALA A 95 22.04 3.55 7.91
N ASN A 96 23.16 3.83 7.23
CA ASN A 96 24.02 2.82 6.60
C ASN A 96 24.87 2.00 7.61
N SER A 97 24.21 1.17 8.42
CA SER A 97 24.51 -0.27 8.40
C SER A 97 23.39 -0.93 7.59
N PRO A 98 23.67 -1.61 6.47
CA PRO A 98 22.62 -2.11 5.61
C PRO A 98 21.90 -3.29 6.28
N GLN A 99 20.75 -3.05 6.89
CA GLN A 99 19.78 -4.13 7.05
C GLN A 99 19.09 -4.31 5.70
N ALA A 100 19.38 -5.42 5.04
CA ALA A 100 18.69 -5.83 3.84
C ALA A 100 17.18 -5.89 4.12
N LEU A 101 16.35 -5.31 3.24
CA LEU A 101 14.90 -5.42 3.32
C LEU A 101 14.50 -6.89 3.17
N ARG A 102 13.87 -7.46 4.19
CA ARG A 102 13.41 -8.86 4.20
C ARG A 102 11.94 -8.90 3.82
N LEU A 103 11.67 -9.21 2.55
CA LEU A 103 10.32 -9.23 1.99
C LEU A 103 9.80 -10.67 1.85
N GLY A 104 8.61 -10.92 2.36
CA GLY A 104 7.86 -12.14 2.08
C GLY A 104 7.03 -12.01 0.80
N VAL A 105 7.07 -12.99 -0.10
CA VAL A 105 6.18 -13.03 -1.28
C VAL A 105 5.41 -14.34 -1.29
N THR A 106 4.09 -14.25 -1.38
CA THR A 106 3.26 -15.44 -1.28
C THR A 106 3.31 -16.32 -2.53
N THR A 107 3.34 -17.64 -2.33
CA THR A 107 3.24 -18.63 -3.41
C THR A 107 1.80 -18.93 -3.82
N ALA A 108 0.83 -18.12 -3.40
CA ALA A 108 -0.59 -18.30 -3.73
C ALA A 108 -0.92 -17.85 -5.16
N PHE A 109 -0.14 -16.90 -5.69
CA PHE A 109 -0.26 -16.35 -7.03
C PHE A 109 0.83 -16.91 -7.96
N GLU A 110 0.65 -16.70 -9.26
CA GLU A 110 1.65 -16.98 -10.30
C GLU A 110 2.92 -16.16 -10.07
N GLN A 111 4.10 -16.76 -10.28
CA GLN A 111 5.37 -16.12 -9.89
C GLN A 111 5.64 -14.81 -10.63
N GLY A 112 5.11 -14.65 -11.85
CA GLY A 112 5.29 -13.45 -12.65
C GLY A 112 4.53 -12.24 -12.12
N ILE A 113 3.50 -12.43 -11.29
CA ILE A 113 2.63 -11.32 -10.91
C ILE A 113 3.31 -10.26 -10.06
N PHE A 114 4.29 -10.69 -9.26
CA PHE A 114 5.09 -9.82 -8.42
C PHE A 114 6.41 -9.41 -9.06
N ALA A 115 6.75 -9.93 -10.25
CA ALA A 115 8.04 -9.68 -10.89
C ALA A 115 8.31 -8.18 -11.09
N ALA A 116 7.30 -7.41 -11.49
CA ALA A 116 7.42 -5.95 -11.63
C ALA A 116 7.67 -5.25 -10.29
N VAL A 117 7.03 -5.69 -9.22
CA VAL A 117 7.20 -5.14 -7.87
C VAL A 117 8.58 -5.50 -7.33
N GLU A 118 9.01 -6.76 -7.51
CA GLU A 118 10.33 -7.23 -7.09
C GLU A 118 11.46 -6.50 -7.83
N ALA A 119 11.30 -6.30 -9.16
CA ALA A 119 12.24 -5.52 -9.96
C ALA A 119 12.33 -4.07 -9.47
N ALA A 120 11.18 -3.40 -9.32
CA ALA A 120 11.14 -2.01 -8.83
C ALA A 120 11.78 -1.88 -7.44
N LEU A 121 11.52 -2.82 -6.52
CA LEU A 121 12.12 -2.82 -5.18
C LEU A 121 13.63 -3.07 -5.22
N SER A 122 14.10 -3.92 -6.13
CA SER A 122 15.54 -4.18 -6.30
C SER A 122 16.31 -2.97 -6.84
N GLU A 123 15.67 -2.13 -7.67
CA GLU A 123 16.28 -0.89 -8.16
C GLU A 123 16.39 0.19 -7.07
N HIS A 124 15.44 0.22 -6.14
CA HIS A 124 15.38 1.24 -5.08
C HIS A 124 16.02 0.79 -3.77
N THR A 125 16.30 -0.50 -3.59
CA THR A 125 16.83 -1.07 -2.34
C THR A 125 18.16 -1.78 -2.59
N ARG A 126 19.25 -1.27 -1.99
CA ARG A 126 20.61 -1.81 -2.17
C ARG A 126 20.80 -3.27 -1.71
N ALA A 127 19.95 -3.76 -0.81
CA ALA A 127 19.98 -5.15 -0.35
C ALA A 127 18.55 -5.65 -0.09
N LEU A 128 18.08 -6.59 -0.93
CA LEU A 128 16.73 -7.16 -0.87
C LEU A 128 16.83 -8.68 -0.68
N HIS A 129 16.18 -9.20 0.37
CA HIS A 129 16.06 -10.63 0.61
C HIS A 129 14.60 -11.06 0.48
N ILE A 130 14.30 -11.82 -0.57
CA ILE A 130 12.95 -12.30 -0.83
C ILE A 130 12.78 -13.74 -0.33
N THR A 131 11.84 -13.93 0.59
CA THR A 131 11.42 -15.26 1.07
C THR A 131 10.07 -15.61 0.48
N ARG A 132 9.95 -16.77 -0.17
CA ARG A 132 8.69 -17.25 -0.73
C ARG A 132 8.05 -18.30 0.16
N HIS A 133 6.78 -18.10 0.54
CA HIS A 133 6.06 -19.06 1.36
C HIS A 133 4.53 -18.90 1.25
N ALA A 134 3.78 -19.84 1.82
CA ALA A 134 2.34 -19.69 2.02
C ALA A 134 2.01 -18.47 2.91
N SER A 135 0.95 -17.73 2.57
CA SER A 135 0.58 -16.46 3.21
C SER A 135 0.50 -16.52 4.75
N PRO A 136 -0.08 -17.58 5.39
CA PRO A 136 -0.14 -17.65 6.85
C PRO A 136 1.24 -17.69 7.53
N ALA A 137 2.22 -18.35 6.92
CA ALA A 137 3.57 -18.43 7.46
C ALA A 137 4.31 -17.09 7.31
N LEU A 138 4.13 -16.40 6.18
CA LEU A 138 4.69 -15.06 5.97
C LEU A 138 4.14 -14.06 7.00
N ALA A 139 2.82 -14.07 7.23
CA ALA A 139 2.19 -13.25 8.25
C ALA A 139 2.76 -13.54 9.65
N GLN A 140 3.04 -14.81 9.97
CA GLN A 140 3.70 -15.17 11.24
C GLN A 140 5.16 -14.67 11.32
N GLN A 141 5.90 -14.71 10.21
CA GLN A 141 7.28 -14.23 10.17
C GLN A 141 7.37 -12.71 10.33
N VAL A 142 6.44 -11.95 9.75
CA VAL A 142 6.34 -10.50 9.96
C VAL A 142 6.03 -10.17 11.42
N ARG A 143 5.06 -10.84 12.05
CA ARG A 143 4.76 -10.66 13.49
C ARG A 143 5.96 -10.90 14.40
N LYS A 144 6.81 -11.85 14.04
CA LYS A 144 8.00 -12.23 14.80
C LYS A 144 9.21 -11.35 14.49
N GLY A 145 9.07 -10.33 13.64
CA GLY A 145 10.17 -9.47 13.19
C GLY A 145 11.22 -10.21 12.35
N LYS A 146 10.88 -11.37 11.77
CA LYS A 146 11.77 -12.13 10.86
C LYS A 146 11.72 -11.61 9.43
N LEU A 147 10.61 -10.99 9.05
CA LEU A 147 10.41 -10.25 7.81
C LEU A 147 9.98 -8.83 8.17
N ASP A 148 10.30 -7.87 7.32
CA ASP A 148 9.92 -6.47 7.49
C ASP A 148 8.54 -6.22 6.88
N ALA A 149 8.23 -6.90 5.77
CA ALA A 149 6.92 -6.85 5.10
C ALA A 149 6.61 -8.16 4.38
N ALA A 150 5.34 -8.37 4.01
CA ALA A 150 4.95 -9.50 3.17
C ALA A 150 3.78 -9.19 2.23
N LEU A 151 3.89 -9.63 0.98
CA LEU A 151 2.79 -9.72 0.02
C LEU A 151 2.04 -11.04 0.25
N VAL A 152 0.76 -10.94 0.58
CA VAL A 152 -0.07 -12.07 1.03
C VAL A 152 -1.42 -12.12 0.33
N ALA A 153 -1.98 -13.32 0.20
CA ALA A 153 -3.36 -13.51 -0.26
C ALA A 153 -4.31 -13.49 0.93
N LEU A 154 -5.34 -12.65 0.87
CA LEU A 154 -6.42 -12.62 1.86
C LEU A 154 -7.55 -13.58 1.45
N PRO A 155 -8.32 -14.12 2.42
CA PRO A 155 -8.28 -13.89 3.86
C PRO A 155 -7.29 -14.79 4.62
N LEU A 156 -6.73 -14.25 5.70
CA LEU A 156 -5.93 -14.96 6.71
C LEU A 156 -6.05 -14.23 8.07
N ASN A 157 -5.52 -14.80 9.16
CA ASN A 157 -5.45 -14.08 10.44
C ASN A 157 -4.44 -12.94 10.32
N THR A 158 -4.87 -11.69 10.53
CA THR A 158 -4.08 -10.45 10.42
C THR A 158 -3.94 -9.69 11.74
N GLU A 159 -4.27 -10.32 12.87
CA GLU A 159 -4.14 -9.69 14.18
C GLU A 159 -2.69 -9.24 14.43
N GLY A 160 -2.54 -8.00 14.93
CA GLY A 160 -1.23 -7.38 15.18
C GLY A 160 -0.44 -7.01 13.92
N LEU A 161 -1.07 -6.98 12.74
CA LEU A 161 -0.44 -6.57 11.47
C LEU A 161 -1.18 -5.37 10.86
N HIS A 162 -0.40 -4.44 10.31
CA HIS A 162 -0.94 -3.40 9.44
C HIS A 162 -1.15 -3.97 8.03
N LEU A 163 -2.31 -3.66 7.44
CA LEU A 163 -2.67 -4.13 6.11
C LEU A 163 -2.84 -2.95 5.17
N HIS A 164 -2.19 -3.05 4.02
CA HIS A 164 -2.42 -2.16 2.88
C HIS A 164 -3.02 -3.00 1.74
N PRO A 165 -4.32 -2.85 1.45
CA PRO A 165 -4.96 -3.55 0.33
C PRO A 165 -4.32 -3.12 -0.99
N LEU A 166 -3.93 -4.09 -1.81
CA LEU A 166 -3.56 -3.83 -3.19
C LEU A 166 -4.83 -3.89 -4.06
N PRO A 167 -5.00 -2.99 -5.05
CA PRO A 167 -6.15 -2.98 -5.95
C PRO A 167 -6.03 -4.09 -7.00
N TYR A 168 -5.87 -5.33 -6.54
CA TYR A 168 -5.68 -6.50 -7.36
C TYR A 168 -6.56 -7.65 -6.84
N HIS A 169 -7.33 -8.25 -7.75
CA HIS A 169 -8.20 -9.37 -7.47
C HIS A 169 -7.98 -10.45 -8.53
N GLU A 170 -7.55 -11.63 -8.11
CA GLU A 170 -7.43 -12.78 -9.01
C GLU A 170 -8.70 -13.64 -8.93
N PRO A 171 -9.35 -13.95 -10.07
CA PRO A 171 -10.52 -14.82 -10.06
C PRO A 171 -10.12 -16.26 -9.73
N LEU A 172 -10.94 -16.92 -8.91
CA LEU A 172 -10.79 -18.35 -8.69
C LEU A 172 -11.23 -19.10 -9.95
N ILE A 173 -10.35 -19.90 -10.53
CA ILE A 173 -10.61 -20.68 -11.74
C ILE A 173 -10.73 -22.18 -11.42
N ALA A 174 -11.60 -22.87 -12.18
CA ALA A 174 -11.68 -24.33 -12.13
C ALA A 174 -10.74 -24.94 -13.18
N ALA A 175 -9.82 -25.79 -12.75
CA ALA A 175 -8.98 -26.59 -13.64
C ALA A 175 -9.62 -27.98 -13.81
N LEU A 176 -9.92 -28.36 -15.05
CA LEU A 176 -10.59 -29.60 -15.40
C LEU A 176 -9.71 -30.44 -16.35
N PRO A 177 -9.74 -31.78 -16.26
CA PRO A 177 -9.19 -32.64 -17.31
C PRO A 177 -9.85 -32.34 -18.66
N ALA A 178 -9.06 -32.26 -19.72
CA ALA A 178 -9.56 -31.97 -21.07
C ALA A 178 -10.56 -33.04 -21.59
N SER A 179 -10.53 -34.24 -21.01
CA SER A 179 -11.47 -35.33 -21.33
C SER A 179 -12.86 -35.15 -20.71
N TRP A 180 -13.06 -34.18 -19.82
CA TRP A 180 -14.36 -33.94 -19.20
C TRP A 180 -15.25 -33.10 -20.13
N PRO A 181 -16.52 -33.49 -20.36
CA PRO A 181 -17.46 -32.69 -21.16
C PRO A 181 -17.59 -31.25 -20.69
N GLU A 182 -17.47 -31.02 -19.38
CA GLU A 182 -17.53 -29.71 -18.74
C GLU A 182 -16.39 -28.77 -19.20
N ALA A 183 -15.25 -29.32 -19.65
CA ALA A 183 -14.11 -28.54 -20.13
C ALA A 183 -14.36 -27.83 -21.47
N ALA A 184 -15.33 -28.30 -22.26
CA ALA A 184 -15.72 -27.68 -23.52
C ALA A 184 -16.71 -26.50 -23.34
N ARG A 185 -17.20 -26.26 -22.12
CA ARG A 185 -18.18 -25.20 -21.84
C ARG A 185 -17.48 -23.84 -21.63
N PRO A 186 -18.04 -22.74 -22.17
CA PRO A 186 -17.46 -21.40 -21.98
C PRO A 186 -17.65 -20.84 -20.56
N GLY A 187 -18.56 -21.42 -19.78
CA GLY A 187 -18.82 -21.05 -18.40
C GLY A 187 -19.32 -22.25 -17.60
N LEU A 188 -19.02 -22.26 -16.31
CA LEU A 188 -19.28 -23.38 -15.43
C LEU A 188 -19.83 -22.88 -14.10
N THR A 189 -20.92 -23.49 -13.63
CA THR A 189 -21.39 -23.29 -12.26
C THR A 189 -20.73 -24.30 -11.33
N LEU A 190 -20.52 -23.91 -10.07
CA LEU A 190 -19.99 -24.82 -9.04
C LEU A 190 -20.86 -26.09 -8.91
N SER A 191 -22.18 -25.95 -8.95
CA SER A 191 -23.12 -27.07 -8.88
C SER A 191 -22.97 -28.08 -10.02
N ALA A 192 -22.54 -27.65 -11.21
CA ALA A 192 -22.28 -28.53 -12.34
C ALA A 192 -21.06 -29.46 -12.12
N LEU A 193 -20.32 -29.28 -11.02
CA LEU A 193 -19.20 -30.14 -10.64
C LEU A 193 -19.52 -31.03 -9.43
N ASN A 194 -20.75 -31.06 -8.93
CA ASN A 194 -21.14 -31.83 -7.74
C ASN A 194 -20.89 -33.34 -7.88
N HIS A 195 -21.00 -33.88 -9.09
CA HIS A 195 -20.74 -35.29 -9.38
C HIS A 195 -19.25 -35.59 -9.61
N ARG A 196 -18.39 -34.57 -9.64
CA ARG A 196 -16.96 -34.69 -9.92
C ARG A 196 -16.14 -34.60 -8.63
N PRO A 197 -15.02 -35.35 -8.53
CA PRO A 197 -14.12 -35.19 -7.41
C PRO A 197 -13.43 -33.83 -7.46
N LEU A 198 -13.45 -33.11 -6.34
CA LEU A 198 -12.67 -31.88 -6.17
C LEU A 198 -11.39 -32.17 -5.42
N PHE A 199 -10.26 -31.84 -6.04
CA PHE A 199 -8.98 -31.76 -5.34
C PHE A 199 -8.90 -30.43 -4.60
N TRP A 200 -8.70 -30.50 -3.28
CA TRP A 200 -8.68 -29.32 -2.43
C TRP A 200 -7.55 -29.39 -1.40
N PHE A 201 -7.09 -28.23 -0.94
CA PHE A 201 -6.06 -28.17 0.09
C PHE A 201 -6.65 -28.45 1.48
N LYS A 202 -5.85 -29.00 2.39
CA LYS A 202 -6.30 -29.24 3.76
C LYS A 202 -6.44 -27.93 4.53
N ARG A 203 -7.44 -27.85 5.42
CA ARG A 203 -7.76 -26.64 6.20
C ARG A 203 -6.55 -26.11 6.99
N GLU A 204 -5.68 -26.97 7.48
CA GLU A 204 -4.52 -26.56 8.30
C GLU A 204 -3.51 -25.70 7.54
N ARG A 205 -3.47 -25.79 6.20
CA ARG A 205 -2.58 -24.97 5.37
C ARG A 205 -3.00 -23.49 5.32
N ASN A 206 -4.30 -23.21 5.31
CA ASN A 206 -4.84 -21.85 5.37
C ASN A 206 -6.30 -21.89 5.85
N PRO A 207 -6.55 -21.84 7.18
CA PRO A 207 -7.90 -21.95 7.72
C PRO A 207 -8.82 -20.82 7.26
N GLY A 208 -8.28 -19.59 7.18
CA GLY A 208 -9.05 -18.40 6.77
C GLY A 208 -9.59 -18.53 5.35
N PHE A 209 -8.72 -18.85 4.39
CA PHE A 209 -9.13 -19.04 3.00
C PHE A 209 -10.03 -20.25 2.82
N PHE A 210 -9.76 -21.36 3.52
CA PHE A 210 -10.61 -22.57 3.48
C PHE A 210 -12.03 -22.28 3.96
N ASP A 211 -12.19 -21.63 5.11
CA ASP A 211 -13.51 -21.36 5.68
C ASP A 211 -14.27 -20.29 4.88
N TYR A 212 -13.55 -19.37 4.22
CA TYR A 212 -14.12 -18.39 3.30
C TYR A 212 -14.66 -19.04 2.02
N THR A 213 -13.82 -19.82 1.33
CA THR A 213 -14.21 -20.53 0.10
C THR A 213 -15.30 -21.56 0.37
N ARG A 214 -15.26 -22.27 1.51
CA ARG A 214 -16.33 -23.19 1.90
C ARG A 214 -17.69 -22.49 1.99
N ARG A 215 -17.75 -21.32 2.65
CA ARG A 215 -18.98 -20.53 2.73
C ARG A 215 -19.52 -20.11 1.35
N ILE A 216 -18.63 -19.79 0.42
CA ILE A 216 -19.00 -19.47 -0.97
C ILE A 216 -19.56 -20.72 -1.68
N PHE A 217 -18.89 -21.86 -1.53
CA PHE A 217 -19.27 -23.11 -2.18
C PHE A 217 -20.63 -23.62 -1.67
N ASP A 218 -20.85 -23.53 -0.36
CA ASP A 218 -22.13 -23.88 0.28
C ASP A 218 -23.27 -22.99 -0.28
N ARG A 219 -23.04 -21.67 -0.38
CA ARG A 219 -24.01 -20.72 -0.98
C ARG A 219 -24.27 -20.98 -2.46
N ALA A 220 -23.25 -21.45 -3.19
CA ALA A 220 -23.34 -21.76 -4.62
C ALA A 220 -23.95 -23.15 -4.90
N GLY A 221 -24.39 -23.89 -3.87
CA GLY A 221 -25.03 -25.19 -4.01
C GLY A 221 -24.05 -26.33 -4.35
N TYR A 222 -22.78 -26.21 -3.96
CA TYR A 222 -21.81 -27.28 -4.16
C TYR A 222 -22.01 -28.42 -3.14
N ALA A 223 -22.37 -29.62 -3.61
CA ALA A 223 -22.65 -30.80 -2.80
C ALA A 223 -21.47 -31.78 -2.83
N ARG A 224 -20.98 -32.19 -1.66
CA ARG A 224 -19.66 -32.81 -1.43
C ARG A 224 -19.40 -34.15 -2.14
N ARG A 225 -18.27 -34.21 -2.86
CA ARG A 225 -17.36 -35.38 -2.92
C ARG A 225 -15.89 -34.90 -2.97
N MET A 226 -15.35 -34.48 -1.82
CA MET A 226 -13.92 -34.13 -1.70
C MET A 226 -13.07 -35.41 -1.59
N TRP A 227 -12.08 -35.58 -2.47
CA TRP A 227 -11.11 -36.67 -2.39
C TRP A 227 -9.96 -36.32 -1.43
N LYS A 228 -9.47 -37.31 -0.67
CA LYS A 228 -8.33 -37.14 0.26
C LYS A 228 -7.03 -36.85 -0.51
N SER A 229 -6.29 -35.83 -0.05
CA SER A 229 -5.01 -35.36 -0.62
C SER A 229 -3.93 -36.45 -0.77
N ARG A 230 -3.20 -36.49 -1.89
CA ARG A 230 -1.82 -37.02 -1.95
C ARG A 230 -0.80 -35.91 -1.63
N PRO A 231 0.35 -36.21 -1.01
CA PRO A 231 1.17 -35.19 -0.32
C PRO A 231 1.96 -34.23 -1.24
N SER A 232 2.20 -34.60 -2.50
CA SER A 232 3.23 -33.94 -3.33
C SER A 232 2.74 -33.04 -4.46
N MET A 233 1.44 -32.96 -4.72
CA MET A 233 0.94 -31.99 -5.71
C MET A 233 0.80 -30.64 -5.01
N MET A 234 1.77 -29.75 -5.25
CA MET A 234 1.47 -28.32 -5.26
C MET A 234 0.18 -28.17 -6.04
N CYS A 235 -0.86 -27.56 -5.45
CA CYS A 235 -1.99 -27.06 -6.21
C CYS A 235 -1.40 -26.06 -7.22
N CYS A 236 -1.00 -26.55 -8.39
CA CYS A 236 -0.71 -25.73 -9.54
C CYS A 236 -2.03 -25.06 -9.92
N TRP A 237 -2.21 -23.82 -9.48
CA TRP A 237 -3.24 -22.92 -9.99
C TRP A 237 -2.87 -22.48 -11.41
N ARG A 238 -2.78 -23.44 -12.34
CA ARG A 238 -2.43 -23.19 -13.72
C ARG A 238 -3.48 -23.83 -14.62
N VAL A 239 -4.26 -22.99 -15.29
CA VAL A 239 -4.87 -23.33 -16.58
C VAL A 239 -4.08 -22.57 -17.64
N LEU A 240 -3.12 -23.26 -18.24
CA LEU A 240 -2.70 -22.93 -19.60
C LEU A 240 -3.85 -23.39 -20.50
N ARG A 241 -4.44 -22.47 -21.28
CA ARG A 241 -5.02 -22.88 -22.55
C ARG A 241 -3.87 -23.38 -23.42
N ALA A 242 -3.72 -24.70 -23.55
CA ALA A 242 -3.04 -25.28 -24.69
C ALA A 242 -3.97 -25.09 -25.89
N ALA A 243 -3.86 -23.95 -26.57
CA ALA A 243 -4.33 -23.84 -27.93
C ALA A 243 -3.33 -24.63 -28.79
N LYS A 244 -3.70 -25.85 -29.17
CA LYS A 244 -3.15 -26.45 -30.39
C LYS A 244 -3.93 -25.86 -31.56
N ALA A 245 -3.28 -25.00 -32.32
CA ALA A 245 -3.28 -25.01 -33.77
C ALA A 245 -1.85 -24.69 -34.20
#